data_AF-A0A969CLT3-F1
#
_entry.id   AF-A0A969CLT3-F1
#
_cell.length_a   1.000
_cell.length_b   1.000
_cell.length_c   1.000
_cell.angle_alpha   90.00
_cell.angle_beta   90.00
_cell.angle_gamma   90.00
#
_symmetry.space_group_name_H-M   'P 1'
#
loop_
_entity.id
_entity.type
_entity.pdbx_description
1 polymer ?
#
loop_
_entity_poly.entity_id
_entity_poly.type
_entity_poly.pdbx_seq_one_letter_code
_entity_poly.pdbx_strand_id
1 'polypeptide(L)'
;MSDTQSPPENQEFDVFLAHNSADKPEVRAIANQLKERGIKIWLDEEQIPPGRSFQDEIQKAIPLVKSAVIFIGLKGLGKWQTMEVRSLTTRCVEKDIPLIPVLLPGVTQLPEKLVFLKEYTWVEFSKNIDDIQALNNLVWGITASQSSPQQKPTELWFNGDRLQQFHKALLSAFPTTAKLKQMVRFKLDENLDAIAGGANHSEVVSNLIEWAEGEGRLEELLIAARKDNPGNPALQRFDEQMRSG
;
A
#
# COMPACT_ATOMS: atom_id res chain seq x y z
N MET A 1 2.06 34.13 -13.81
CA MET A 1 1.24 34.16 -12.58
C MET A 1 0.58 32.80 -12.51
N SER A 2 1.10 31.93 -11.67
CA SER A 2 0.60 30.58 -11.47
C SER A 2 0.43 30.45 -9.97
N ASP A 3 -0.82 30.24 -9.55
CA ASP A 3 -1.28 30.33 -8.17
C ASP A 3 -0.65 29.25 -7.30
N THR A 4 0.37 29.62 -6.52
CA THR A 4 0.84 28.84 -5.37
C THR A 4 -0.10 29.13 -4.20
N GLN A 5 -1.25 28.44 -4.14
CA GLN A 5 -2.08 28.49 -2.94
C GLN A 5 -1.51 27.54 -1.90
N SER A 6 -0.84 28.12 -0.90
CA SER A 6 -0.66 27.47 0.40
C SER A 6 -2.00 26.90 0.86
N PRO A 7 -2.06 25.69 1.45
CA PRO A 7 -3.31 25.12 1.91
C PRO A 7 -3.96 26.05 2.94
N PRO A 8 -5.30 26.15 2.97
CA PRO A 8 -6.01 26.99 3.93
C PRO A 8 -5.64 26.63 5.37
N GLU A 9 -5.61 27.62 6.27
CA GLU A 9 -5.13 27.60 7.67
C GLU A 9 -5.76 26.54 8.61
N ASN A 10 -6.62 25.64 8.09
CA ASN A 10 -7.34 24.65 8.88
C ASN A 10 -7.35 23.23 8.25
N GLN A 11 -6.44 22.96 7.31
CA GLN A 11 -6.36 21.66 6.65
C GLN A 11 -5.34 20.76 7.37
N GLU A 12 -5.83 19.92 8.29
CA GLU A 12 -5.03 18.86 8.91
C GLU A 12 -4.79 17.72 7.93
N PHE A 13 -3.52 17.32 7.81
CA PHE A 13 -3.07 16.15 7.07
C PHE A 13 -2.75 15.01 8.04
N ASP A 14 -2.89 13.78 7.56
CA ASP A 14 -2.60 12.61 8.39
C ASP A 14 -1.10 12.32 8.41
N VAL A 15 -0.38 12.60 7.32
CA VAL A 15 1.05 12.26 7.20
C VAL A 15 1.84 13.25 6.35
N PHE A 16 3.06 13.56 6.80
CA PHE A 16 4.11 14.18 5.98
C PHE A 16 5.03 13.13 5.35
N LEU A 17 5.20 13.14 4.03
CA LEU A 17 6.03 12.18 3.29
C LEU A 17 7.39 12.77 2.91
N ALA A 18 8.38 12.54 3.76
CA ALA A 18 9.75 12.98 3.61
C ALA A 18 10.52 12.00 2.69
N HIS A 19 11.08 12.48 1.56
CA HIS A 19 11.87 11.65 0.64
C HIS A 19 12.98 12.42 -0.09
N ASN A 20 14.04 11.70 -0.49
CA ASN A 20 15.01 12.20 -1.44
C ASN A 20 14.37 12.35 -2.83
N SER A 21 14.64 13.44 -3.54
CA SER A 21 14.09 13.70 -4.87
C SER A 21 14.40 12.60 -5.91
N ALA A 22 15.45 11.82 -5.68
CA ALA A 22 15.80 10.68 -6.52
C ALA A 22 14.84 9.48 -6.38
N ASP A 23 14.07 9.42 -5.29
CA ASP A 23 13.11 8.37 -4.94
C ASP A 23 11.65 8.83 -5.19
N LYS A 24 11.46 10.00 -5.79
CA LYS A 24 10.16 10.61 -6.09
C LYS A 24 9.22 9.69 -6.89
N PRO A 25 9.67 8.90 -7.90
CA PRO A 25 8.80 7.99 -8.62
C PRO A 25 8.13 6.95 -7.71
N GLU A 26 8.91 6.27 -6.86
CA GLU A 26 8.46 5.24 -5.94
C GLU A 26 7.54 5.84 -4.86
N VAL A 27 7.95 6.98 -4.28
CA VAL A 27 7.18 7.65 -3.23
C VAL A 27 5.84 8.18 -3.75
N ARG A 28 5.77 8.66 -5.00
CA ARG A 28 4.50 9.07 -5.61
C ARG A 28 3.54 7.91 -5.79
N ALA A 29 4.04 6.73 -6.18
CA ALA A 29 3.21 5.55 -6.31
C ALA A 29 2.66 5.09 -4.95
N ILE A 30 3.49 5.05 -3.91
CA ILE A 30 3.03 4.75 -2.55
C ILE A 30 2.05 5.82 -2.05
N ALA A 31 2.32 7.10 -2.31
CA ALA A 31 1.42 8.19 -1.94
C ALA A 31 0.04 8.08 -2.61
N ASN A 32 -0.02 7.64 -3.87
CA ASN A 32 -1.29 7.39 -4.54
C ASN A 32 -2.06 6.25 -3.86
N GLN A 33 -1.39 5.14 -3.52
CA GLN A 33 -2.00 4.03 -2.82
C GLN A 33 -2.51 4.42 -1.41
N LEU A 34 -1.80 5.31 -0.71
CA LEU A 34 -2.25 5.88 0.57
C LEU A 34 -3.47 6.80 0.38
N LYS A 35 -3.49 7.65 -0.65
CA LYS A 35 -4.65 8.51 -0.98
C LYS A 35 -5.89 7.69 -1.31
N GLU A 36 -5.74 6.59 -2.05
CA GLU A 36 -6.83 5.64 -2.34
C GLU A 36 -7.43 5.02 -1.06
N ARG A 37 -6.66 4.97 0.03
CA ARG A 37 -7.09 4.52 1.37
C ARG A 37 -7.56 5.68 2.26
N GLY A 38 -7.86 6.84 1.68
CA GLY A 38 -8.40 7.99 2.40
C GLY A 38 -7.38 8.77 3.25
N ILE A 39 -6.09 8.44 3.18
CA ILE A 39 -5.05 9.15 3.92
C ILE A 39 -4.79 10.53 3.30
N LYS A 40 -4.90 11.58 4.11
CA LYS A 40 -4.54 12.95 3.70
C LYS A 40 -3.04 13.14 3.79
N ILE A 41 -2.41 13.41 2.66
CA ILE A 41 -0.95 13.44 2.53
C ILE A 41 -0.46 14.86 2.31
N TRP A 42 0.55 15.26 3.10
CA TRP A 42 1.46 16.33 2.75
C TRP A 42 2.67 15.74 2.03
N LEU A 43 2.73 15.91 0.71
CA LEU A 43 3.86 15.51 -0.12
C LEU A 43 4.36 16.76 -0.83
N ASP A 44 5.65 17.07 -0.67
CA ASP A 44 6.27 18.19 -1.37
C ASP A 44 6.21 17.95 -2.89
N GLU A 45 5.40 18.74 -3.59
CA GLU A 45 5.26 18.62 -5.04
C GLU A 45 6.36 19.38 -5.79
N GLU A 46 7.04 20.34 -5.15
CA GLU A 46 7.99 21.23 -5.80
C GLU A 46 9.45 20.81 -5.56
N GLN A 47 10.31 21.05 -6.55
CA GLN A 47 11.74 20.96 -6.33
C GLN A 47 12.11 22.13 -5.42
N ILE A 48 12.51 21.87 -4.17
CA ILE A 48 13.06 22.90 -3.27
C ILE A 48 14.05 23.76 -4.07
N PRO A 49 13.72 25.03 -4.38
CA PRO A 49 14.56 25.85 -5.22
C PRO A 49 15.94 26.03 -4.56
N PRO A 50 17.02 26.16 -5.34
CA PRO A 50 18.34 26.47 -4.78
C PRO A 50 18.27 27.69 -3.84
N GLY A 51 18.72 27.52 -2.59
CA GLY A 51 18.67 28.55 -1.55
C GLY A 51 17.52 28.43 -0.54
N ARG A 52 16.54 27.53 -0.76
CA ARG A 52 15.56 27.10 0.25
C ARG A 52 16.08 25.86 0.97
N SER A 53 15.81 25.76 2.26
CA SER A 53 16.21 24.60 3.06
C SER A 53 15.05 23.61 3.20
N PHE A 54 15.34 22.30 3.25
CA PHE A 54 14.33 21.31 3.60
C PHE A 54 13.76 21.54 5.01
N GLN A 55 14.53 22.19 5.89
CA GLN A 55 14.04 22.58 7.21
C GLN A 55 12.86 23.53 7.14
N ASP A 56 12.78 24.40 6.13
CA ASP A 56 11.65 25.31 5.93
C ASP A 56 10.36 24.50 5.70
N GLU A 57 10.44 23.42 4.90
CA GLU A 57 9.29 22.55 4.62
C GLU A 57 8.90 21.72 5.84
N ILE A 58 9.87 21.20 6.59
CA ILE A 58 9.59 20.57 7.89
C ILE A 58 8.85 21.55 8.81
N GLN A 59 9.29 22.80 8.88
CA GLN A 59 8.69 23.81 9.76
C GLN A 59 7.24 24.13 9.38
N LYS A 60 6.90 24.09 8.09
CA LYS A 60 5.53 24.28 7.59
C LYS A 60 4.65 23.05 7.80
N ALA A 61 5.18 21.86 7.52
CA ALA A 61 4.41 20.62 7.52
C ALA A 61 4.12 20.12 8.94
N ILE A 62 5.11 20.15 9.84
CA ILE A 62 5.00 19.55 11.18
C ILE A 62 3.78 20.03 11.99
N PRO A 63 3.43 21.32 12.01
CA PRO A 63 2.24 21.78 12.73
C PRO A 63 0.90 21.29 12.16
N LEU A 64 0.90 20.78 10.92
CA LEU A 64 -0.30 20.45 10.15
C LEU A 64 -0.49 18.94 9.96
N VAL A 65 0.45 18.11 10.42
CA VAL A 65 0.43 16.66 10.23
C VAL A 65 0.32 15.91 11.56
N LYS A 66 -0.34 14.75 11.53
CA LYS A 66 -0.47 13.85 12.69
C LYS A 66 0.69 12.86 12.81
N SER A 67 1.36 12.56 11.70
CA SER A 67 2.50 11.65 11.63
C SER A 67 3.49 12.10 10.56
N ALA A 68 4.71 11.56 10.58
CA ALA A 68 5.71 11.77 9.56
C ALA A 68 6.31 10.43 9.10
N VAL A 69 6.54 10.31 7.80
CA VAL A 69 7.19 9.17 7.17
C VAL A 69 8.49 9.65 6.55
N ILE A 70 9.57 8.90 6.73
CA ILE A 70 10.82 9.10 5.99
C ILE A 70 11.15 7.91 5.11
N PHE A 71 11.17 8.14 3.79
CA PHE A 71 11.55 7.14 2.80
C PHE A 71 13.07 7.10 2.61
N ILE A 72 13.62 5.89 2.56
CA ILE A 72 15.04 5.62 2.41
C ILE A 72 15.21 4.71 1.19
N GLY A 73 15.69 5.27 0.08
CA GLY A 73 16.00 4.56 -1.16
C GLY A 73 17.43 4.06 -1.27
N LEU A 74 17.72 3.32 -2.35
CA LEU A 74 19.04 2.75 -2.67
C LEU A 74 20.14 3.80 -2.83
N LYS A 75 19.77 5.01 -3.27
CA LYS A 75 20.69 6.16 -3.38
C LYS A 75 20.98 6.80 -2.01
N GLY A 76 20.37 6.27 -0.95
CA GLY A 76 20.41 6.81 0.40
C GLY A 76 19.85 8.23 0.43
N LEU A 77 20.44 9.05 1.30
CA LEU A 77 20.00 10.42 1.50
C LEU A 77 20.28 11.34 0.29
N GLY A 78 21.23 10.99 -0.61
CA GLY A 78 21.53 11.82 -1.78
C GLY A 78 21.87 13.28 -1.41
N LYS A 79 21.10 14.24 -1.95
CA LYS A 79 21.22 15.68 -1.60
C LYS A 79 20.78 15.98 -0.17
N TRP A 80 20.03 15.08 0.46
CA TRP A 80 19.69 15.22 1.86
C TRP A 80 20.89 14.98 2.74
N GLN A 81 21.10 15.89 3.66
CA GLN A 81 22.15 15.75 4.65
C GLN A 81 21.61 15.00 5.86
N THR A 82 22.46 14.23 6.56
CA THR A 82 22.10 13.59 7.84
C THR A 82 21.48 14.58 8.83
N MET A 83 21.90 15.85 8.77
CA MET A 83 21.34 16.93 9.60
C MET A 83 19.86 17.19 9.32
N GLU A 84 19.38 17.06 8.09
CA GLU A 84 17.98 17.29 7.74
C GLU A 84 17.07 16.19 8.29
N VAL A 85 17.49 14.93 8.17
CA VAL A 85 16.78 13.80 8.78
C VAL A 85 16.78 13.91 10.31
N ARG A 86 17.91 14.31 10.89
CA ARG A 86 17.98 14.59 12.33
C ARG A 86 17.05 15.74 12.71
N SER A 87 16.96 16.79 11.91
CA SER A 87 16.08 17.93 12.15
C SER A 87 14.60 17.50 12.14
N LEU A 88 14.19 16.65 11.20
CA LEU A 88 12.85 16.07 11.20
C LEU A 88 12.62 15.23 12.46
N THR A 89 13.58 14.36 12.80
CA THR A 89 13.51 13.48 13.97
C THR A 89 13.35 14.29 15.27
N THR A 90 14.19 15.31 15.47
CA THR A 90 14.09 16.22 16.62
C THR A 90 12.72 16.88 16.67
N ARG A 91 12.20 17.36 15.54
CA ARG A 91 10.92 18.05 15.52
C ARG A 91 9.73 17.13 15.80
N CYS A 92 9.79 15.90 15.32
CA CYS A 92 8.83 14.86 15.64
C CYS A 92 8.82 14.57 17.15
N VAL A 93 9.99 14.39 17.77
CA VAL A 93 10.11 14.19 19.23
C VAL A 93 9.56 15.38 20.02
N GLU A 94 9.93 16.61 19.65
CA GLU A 94 9.48 17.83 20.34
C GLU A 94 7.97 18.06 20.27
N LYS A 95 7.31 17.51 19.25
CA LYS A 95 5.87 17.68 19.00
C LYS A 95 5.04 16.43 19.27
N ASP A 96 5.67 15.36 19.77
CA ASP A 96 5.04 14.05 19.97
C ASP A 96 4.37 13.51 18.70
N ILE A 97 5.03 13.71 17.55
CA ILE A 97 4.57 13.23 16.25
C ILE A 97 5.30 11.91 15.94
N PRO A 98 4.57 10.81 15.68
CA PRO A 98 5.18 9.55 15.26
C PRO A 98 6.02 9.72 13.98
N LEU A 99 7.26 9.24 14.03
CA LEU A 99 8.15 9.14 12.87
C LEU A 99 8.26 7.68 12.43
N ILE A 100 7.95 7.41 11.16
CA ILE A 100 7.92 6.05 10.58
C ILE A 100 8.99 5.97 9.49
N PRO A 101 10.11 5.28 9.73
CA PRO A 101 11.06 4.98 8.67
C PRO A 101 10.48 3.97 7.68
N VAL A 102 10.66 4.22 6.38
CA VAL A 102 10.26 3.32 5.29
C VAL A 102 11.47 3.01 4.43
N LEU A 103 11.80 1.72 4.30
CA LEU A 103 12.82 1.22 3.39
C LEU A 103 12.18 0.92 2.04
N LEU A 104 12.66 1.56 0.98
CA LEU A 104 12.21 1.29 -0.39
C LEU A 104 12.87 0.03 -0.96
N PRO A 105 12.33 -0.54 -2.05
CA PRO A 105 12.84 -1.77 -2.64
C PRO A 105 14.35 -1.79 -2.87
N GLY A 106 14.98 -2.87 -2.41
CA GLY A 106 16.42 -3.10 -2.50
C GLY A 106 17.24 -2.56 -1.32
N VAL A 107 16.65 -1.79 -0.40
CA VAL A 107 17.34 -1.34 0.82
C VAL A 107 17.20 -2.39 1.92
N THR A 108 18.24 -3.19 2.11
CA THR A 108 18.25 -4.29 3.10
C THR A 108 18.71 -3.89 4.49
N GLN A 109 19.26 -2.69 4.64
CA GLN A 109 19.74 -2.17 5.92
C GLN A 109 19.75 -0.65 5.95
N LEU A 110 19.53 -0.07 7.12
CA LEU A 110 19.68 1.36 7.33
C LEU A 110 21.14 1.81 7.07
N PRO A 111 21.36 2.91 6.33
CA PRO A 111 22.68 3.52 6.20
C PRO A 111 23.29 3.83 7.57
N GLU A 112 24.60 3.62 7.77
CA GLU A 112 25.29 3.88 9.06
C GLU A 112 25.02 5.29 9.62
N LYS A 113 24.95 6.27 8.72
CA LYS A 113 24.67 7.68 9.06
C LYS A 113 23.28 7.89 9.68
N LEU A 114 22.39 6.93 9.55
CA LEU A 114 21.02 6.91 10.06
C LEU A 114 20.83 5.86 11.16
N VAL A 115 21.91 5.41 11.82
CA VAL A 115 21.83 4.40 12.89
C VAL A 115 20.86 4.77 14.02
N PHE A 116 20.64 6.07 14.26
CA PHE A 116 19.66 6.56 15.25
C PHE A 116 18.21 6.19 14.88
N LEU A 117 17.91 5.91 13.62
CA LEU A 117 16.58 5.42 13.22
C LEU A 117 16.32 3.96 13.62
N LYS A 118 17.34 3.22 14.09
CA LYS A 118 17.16 1.85 14.61
C LYS A 118 16.33 1.80 15.90
N GLU A 119 16.18 2.94 16.58
CA GLU A 119 15.33 3.06 17.76
C GLU A 119 13.83 3.08 17.39
N TYR A 120 13.51 3.22 16.10
CA TYR A 120 12.14 3.21 15.57
C TYR A 120 11.85 1.87 14.89
N THR A 121 10.59 1.44 14.94
CA THR A 121 10.12 0.35 14.07
C THR A 121 9.96 0.90 12.65
N TRP A 122 10.44 0.17 11.65
CA TRP A 122 10.35 0.58 10.24
C TRP A 122 9.43 -0.33 9.44
N VAL A 123 8.96 0.20 8.32
CA VAL A 123 8.26 -0.57 7.28
C VAL A 123 9.24 -0.83 6.13
N GLU A 124 9.23 -2.05 5.60
CA GLU A 124 10.12 -2.46 4.51
C GLU A 124 9.31 -2.92 3.29
N PHE A 125 9.49 -2.22 2.16
CA PHE A 125 8.99 -2.65 0.86
C PHE A 125 10.05 -3.56 0.21
N SER A 126 10.03 -4.84 0.55
CA SER A 126 11.16 -5.76 0.32
C SER A 126 11.50 -5.97 -1.16
N LYS A 127 10.49 -6.21 -2.01
CA LYS A 127 10.67 -6.58 -3.44
C LYS A 127 10.15 -5.51 -4.39
N ASN A 128 8.99 -4.93 -4.10
CA ASN A 128 8.36 -3.91 -4.92
C ASN A 128 7.50 -3.00 -4.03
N ILE A 129 7.00 -1.91 -4.60
CA ILE A 129 6.18 -0.91 -3.92
C ILE A 129 4.70 -1.31 -3.82
N ASP A 130 4.30 -2.43 -4.43
CA ASP A 130 2.94 -2.97 -4.42
C ASP A 130 2.75 -4.02 -3.30
N ASP A 131 3.71 -4.11 -2.38
CA ASP A 131 3.67 -4.96 -1.20
C ASP A 131 2.53 -4.50 -0.26
N ILE A 132 1.42 -5.23 -0.33
CA ILE A 132 0.20 -4.94 0.42
C ILE A 132 0.46 -4.99 1.93
N GLN A 133 1.29 -5.91 2.41
CA GLN A 133 1.58 -6.03 3.83
C GLN A 133 2.41 -4.84 4.32
N ALA A 134 3.43 -4.44 3.58
CA ALA A 134 4.21 -3.24 3.87
C ALA A 134 3.32 -1.99 3.88
N LEU A 135 2.42 -1.86 2.91
CA LEU A 135 1.48 -0.75 2.84
C LEU A 135 0.49 -0.74 4.00
N ASN A 136 -0.04 -1.89 4.42
CA ASN A 136 -0.92 -2.00 5.58
C ASN A 136 -0.19 -1.60 6.87
N ASN A 137 1.06 -2.04 7.04
CA ASN A 137 1.89 -1.63 8.17
C ASN A 137 2.17 -0.12 8.16
N LEU A 138 2.34 0.48 6.98
CA LEU A 138 2.51 1.93 6.85
C LEU A 138 1.24 2.68 7.23
N VAL A 139 0.07 2.23 6.77
CA VAL A 139 -1.23 2.80 7.15
C VAL A 139 -1.43 2.68 8.66
N TRP A 140 -1.12 1.53 9.25
CA TRP A 140 -1.19 1.34 10.70
C TRP A 140 -0.29 2.34 11.44
N GLY A 141 0.96 2.50 10.99
CA GLY A 141 1.89 3.48 11.57
C GLY A 141 1.37 4.91 11.49
N ILE A 142 0.78 5.31 10.36
CA ILE A 142 0.25 6.67 10.14
C ILE A 142 -0.95 6.96 11.06
N THR A 143 -1.74 5.94 11.38
CA THR A 143 -3.09 6.13 11.93
C THR A 143 -3.21 5.71 13.38
N ALA A 144 -2.15 5.09 13.93
CA ALA A 144 -2.08 4.54 15.28
C ALA A 144 -3.23 3.55 15.59
N SER A 145 -3.85 2.98 14.56
CA SER A 145 -5.00 2.12 14.63
C SER A 145 -4.78 0.93 13.70
N GLN A 146 -4.73 -0.29 14.26
CA GLN A 146 -4.69 -1.51 13.43
C GLN A 146 -5.92 -1.62 12.53
N SER A 147 -6.99 -0.89 12.89
CA SER A 147 -8.08 -0.53 12.00
C SER A 147 -7.64 0.61 11.08
N SER A 148 -7.12 0.25 9.92
CA SER A 148 -6.86 1.17 8.80
C SER A 148 -8.05 2.12 8.58
N PRO A 149 -7.84 3.44 8.40
CA PRO A 149 -8.91 4.36 8.00
C PRO A 149 -9.42 3.87 6.65
N GLN A 150 -10.65 3.34 6.67
CA GLN A 150 -11.27 2.64 5.55
C GLN A 150 -10.39 1.54 4.90
N GLN A 151 -9.93 0.58 5.68
CA GLN A 151 -10.05 -0.81 5.22
C GLN A 151 -11.25 -1.39 5.95
N LYS A 152 -12.34 -1.66 5.23
CA LYS A 152 -13.17 -2.76 5.68
C LYS A 152 -12.26 -3.99 5.57
N PRO A 153 -12.03 -4.75 6.65
CA PRO A 153 -11.08 -5.85 6.61
C PRO A 153 -11.45 -6.81 5.48
N THR A 154 -10.47 -7.30 4.74
CA THR A 154 -10.69 -8.40 3.79
C THR A 154 -11.22 -9.65 4.50
N GLU A 155 -10.91 -9.80 5.79
CA GLU A 155 -11.53 -10.76 6.72
C GLU A 155 -13.01 -10.46 7.05
N LEU A 156 -13.49 -9.22 6.88
CA LEU A 156 -14.90 -8.83 6.98
C LEU A 156 -15.64 -8.88 5.63
N TRP A 157 -14.92 -8.97 4.51
CA TRP A 157 -15.48 -9.05 3.16
C TRP A 157 -15.69 -10.47 2.64
N PHE A 158 -15.11 -11.49 3.27
CA PHE A 158 -15.31 -12.89 2.92
C PHE A 158 -15.79 -13.67 4.14
N ASN A 159 -17.06 -13.50 4.49
CA ASN A 159 -17.74 -14.45 5.37
C ASN A 159 -18.20 -15.69 4.57
N GLY A 160 -18.68 -16.73 5.24
CA GLY A 160 -19.10 -17.98 4.56
C GLY A 160 -20.06 -17.76 3.38
N ASP A 161 -20.99 -16.79 3.50
CA ASP A 161 -21.93 -16.46 2.43
C ASP A 161 -21.24 -15.80 1.23
N ARG A 162 -20.29 -14.90 1.46
CA ARG A 162 -19.55 -14.21 0.39
C ARG A 162 -18.54 -15.12 -0.29
N LEU A 163 -17.87 -16.01 0.45
CA LEU A 163 -17.05 -17.07 -0.13
C LEU A 163 -17.88 -18.00 -1.02
N GLN A 164 -19.10 -18.36 -0.59
CA GLN A 164 -20.02 -19.14 -1.41
C GLN A 164 -20.48 -18.40 -2.68
N GLN A 165 -20.69 -17.09 -2.60
CA GLN A 165 -21.04 -16.27 -3.78
C GLN A 165 -19.86 -16.16 -4.74
N PHE A 166 -18.63 -15.99 -4.23
CA PHE A 166 -17.44 -15.95 -5.06
C PHE A 166 -17.18 -17.29 -5.75
N HIS A 167 -17.33 -18.39 -5.02
CA HIS A 167 -17.29 -19.75 -5.56
C HIS A 167 -18.26 -19.96 -6.72
N LYS A 168 -19.53 -19.56 -6.55
CA LYS A 168 -20.54 -19.60 -7.62
C LYS A 168 -20.17 -18.72 -8.82
N ALA A 169 -19.59 -17.54 -8.57
CA ALA A 169 -19.17 -16.64 -9.63
C ALA A 169 -18.00 -17.21 -10.44
N LEU A 170 -17.02 -17.83 -9.78
CA LEU A 170 -15.90 -18.53 -10.44
C LEU A 170 -16.38 -19.74 -11.24
N LEU A 171 -17.28 -20.55 -10.69
CA LEU A 171 -17.89 -21.67 -11.43
C LEU A 171 -18.64 -21.20 -12.68
N SER A 172 -19.35 -20.07 -12.59
CA SER A 172 -20.05 -19.48 -13.74
C SER A 172 -19.09 -18.95 -14.80
N ALA A 173 -18.00 -18.30 -14.38
CA ALA A 173 -17.02 -17.69 -15.29
C ALA A 173 -16.08 -18.72 -15.94
N PHE A 174 -15.75 -19.79 -15.22
CA PHE A 174 -14.83 -20.82 -15.66
C PHE A 174 -15.49 -22.21 -15.59
N PRO A 175 -16.40 -22.58 -16.51
CA PRO A 175 -17.18 -23.82 -16.41
C PRO A 175 -16.35 -25.13 -16.47
N THR A 176 -15.05 -25.04 -16.76
CA THR A 176 -14.16 -26.20 -16.84
C THR A 176 -12.84 -25.91 -16.14
N THR A 177 -12.25 -26.96 -15.55
CA THR A 177 -10.94 -26.87 -14.89
C THR A 177 -9.86 -26.38 -15.85
N ALA A 178 -9.93 -26.72 -17.14
CA ALA A 178 -8.98 -26.24 -18.14
C ALA A 178 -8.99 -24.71 -18.29
N LYS A 179 -10.18 -24.08 -18.32
CA LYS A 179 -10.29 -22.62 -18.40
C LYS A 179 -9.78 -21.93 -17.13
N LEU A 180 -10.14 -22.48 -15.97
CA LEU A 180 -9.65 -21.97 -14.69
C LEU A 180 -8.13 -22.07 -14.61
N LYS A 181 -7.55 -23.20 -15.04
CA LYS A 181 -6.12 -23.44 -15.07
C LYS A 181 -5.38 -22.44 -15.96
N GLN A 182 -5.96 -22.10 -17.12
CA GLN A 182 -5.40 -21.06 -17.99
C GLN A 182 -5.40 -19.70 -17.30
N MET A 183 -6.51 -19.30 -16.67
CA MET A 183 -6.59 -18.03 -15.95
C MET A 183 -5.56 -17.96 -14.83
N VAL A 184 -5.49 -18.99 -13.98
CA VAL A 184 -4.52 -19.05 -12.87
C VAL A 184 -3.08 -19.01 -13.40
N ARG A 185 -2.77 -19.77 -14.45
CA ARG A 185 -1.42 -19.81 -15.02
C ARG A 185 -0.99 -18.50 -15.66
N PHE A 186 -1.88 -17.86 -16.42
CA PHE A 186 -1.53 -16.66 -17.19
C PHE A 186 -1.72 -15.35 -16.43
N LYS A 187 -2.58 -15.33 -15.41
CA LYS A 187 -2.92 -14.10 -14.66
C LYS A 187 -2.30 -14.06 -13.27
N LEU A 188 -2.10 -15.21 -12.63
CA LEU A 188 -1.55 -15.30 -11.27
C LEU A 188 -0.14 -15.92 -11.23
N ASP A 189 0.37 -16.38 -12.37
CA ASP A 189 1.64 -17.12 -12.53
C ASP A 189 1.73 -18.43 -11.72
N GLU A 190 0.59 -18.96 -11.31
CA GLU A 190 0.52 -20.15 -10.45
C GLU A 190 0.21 -21.44 -11.22
N ASN A 191 0.51 -22.59 -10.59
CA ASN A 191 0.11 -23.90 -11.10
C ASN A 191 -1.11 -24.43 -10.34
N LEU A 192 -2.29 -24.35 -10.96
CA LEU A 192 -3.56 -24.77 -10.35
C LEU A 192 -3.51 -26.19 -9.76
N ASP A 193 -2.87 -27.15 -10.43
CA ASP A 193 -2.83 -28.54 -9.95
C ASP A 193 -1.98 -28.68 -8.67
N ALA A 194 -1.00 -27.79 -8.48
CA ALA A 194 -0.12 -27.80 -7.31
C ALA A 194 -0.75 -27.13 -6.10
N ILE A 195 -1.59 -26.10 -6.31
CA ILE A 195 -2.17 -25.28 -5.24
C ILE A 195 -3.61 -25.66 -4.90
N ALA A 196 -4.36 -26.22 -5.85
CA ALA A 196 -5.80 -26.42 -5.73
C ALA A 196 -6.28 -27.67 -6.50
N GLY A 197 -5.67 -28.82 -6.24
CA GLY A 197 -6.17 -30.10 -6.73
C GLY A 197 -7.50 -30.50 -6.06
N GLY A 198 -8.34 -31.29 -6.73
CA GLY A 198 -9.62 -31.75 -6.18
C GLY A 198 -10.24 -32.86 -7.02
N ALA A 199 -11.19 -33.61 -6.46
CA ALA A 199 -11.84 -34.74 -7.14
C ALA A 199 -12.80 -34.28 -8.25
N ASN A 200 -13.27 -33.03 -8.20
CA ASN A 200 -14.14 -32.43 -9.21
C ASN A 200 -13.88 -30.92 -9.35
N HIS A 201 -14.42 -30.33 -10.42
CA HIS A 201 -14.20 -28.91 -10.74
C HIS A 201 -14.67 -27.95 -9.64
N SER A 202 -15.79 -28.26 -8.97
CA SER A 202 -16.30 -27.44 -7.86
C SER A 202 -15.37 -27.43 -6.66
N GLU A 203 -14.77 -28.58 -6.34
CA GLU A 203 -13.78 -28.72 -5.28
C GLU A 203 -12.48 -28.00 -5.63
N VAL A 204 -12.01 -28.10 -6.88
CA VAL A 204 -10.85 -27.33 -7.38
C VAL A 204 -11.06 -25.82 -7.21
N VAL A 205 -12.27 -25.30 -7.50
CA VAL A 205 -12.60 -23.89 -7.28
C VAL A 205 -12.60 -23.54 -5.79
N SER A 206 -13.10 -24.43 -4.92
CA SER A 206 -13.09 -24.23 -3.46
C SER A 206 -11.66 -24.13 -2.94
N ASN A 207 -10.82 -25.10 -3.30
CA ASN A 207 -9.44 -25.18 -2.83
C ASN A 207 -8.59 -24.01 -3.37
N LEU A 208 -8.92 -23.48 -4.55
CA LEU A 208 -8.28 -22.26 -5.07
C LEU A 208 -8.65 -21.01 -4.25
N ILE A 209 -9.90 -20.91 -3.79
CA ILE A 209 -10.34 -19.83 -2.91
C ILE A 209 -9.65 -19.97 -1.55
N GLU A 210 -9.60 -21.16 -0.97
CA GLU A 210 -8.93 -21.42 0.31
C GLU A 210 -7.43 -21.10 0.25
N TRP A 211 -6.76 -21.48 -0.84
CA TRP A 211 -5.37 -21.09 -1.07
C TRP A 211 -5.23 -19.56 -1.18
N ALA A 212 -6.10 -18.90 -1.95
CA ALA A 212 -6.04 -17.45 -2.10
C ALA A 212 -6.36 -16.72 -0.79
N GLU A 213 -7.19 -17.28 0.07
CA GLU A 213 -7.46 -16.78 1.42
C GLU A 213 -6.22 -16.91 2.31
N GLY A 214 -5.61 -18.09 2.37
CA GLY A 214 -4.41 -18.36 3.16
C GLY A 214 -3.20 -17.50 2.76
N GLU A 215 -3.09 -17.15 1.47
CA GLU A 215 -2.03 -16.29 0.94
C GLU A 215 -2.39 -14.79 0.93
N GLY A 216 -3.61 -14.40 1.35
CA GLY A 216 -4.06 -13.01 1.28
C GLY A 216 -4.27 -12.46 -0.14
N ARG A 217 -4.50 -13.35 -1.11
CA ARG A 217 -4.60 -13.09 -2.57
C ARG A 217 -6.04 -13.15 -3.12
N LEU A 218 -7.07 -13.14 -2.27
CA LEU A 218 -8.48 -13.21 -2.72
C LEU A 218 -8.87 -12.08 -3.68
N GLU A 219 -8.40 -10.86 -3.42
CA GLU A 219 -8.65 -9.71 -4.29
C GLU A 219 -7.93 -9.86 -5.64
N GLU A 220 -6.68 -10.34 -5.63
CA GLU A 220 -5.91 -10.62 -6.84
C GLU A 220 -6.60 -11.68 -7.69
N LEU A 221 -7.10 -12.75 -7.07
CA LEU A 221 -7.88 -13.80 -7.73
C LEU A 221 -9.16 -13.23 -8.36
N LEU A 222 -9.88 -12.33 -7.67
CA LEU A 222 -11.07 -11.67 -8.22
C LEU A 222 -10.70 -10.79 -9.42
N ILE A 223 -9.65 -9.97 -9.31
CA ILE A 223 -9.19 -9.09 -10.40
C ILE A 223 -8.77 -9.92 -11.63
N ALA A 224 -8.01 -10.98 -11.42
CA ALA A 224 -7.61 -11.91 -12.47
C ALA A 224 -8.83 -12.53 -13.17
N ALA A 225 -9.80 -13.02 -12.39
CA ALA A 225 -11.04 -13.59 -12.89
C ALA A 225 -11.87 -12.58 -13.71
N ARG A 226 -12.00 -11.33 -13.22
CA ARG A 226 -12.71 -10.24 -13.91
C ARG A 226 -12.03 -9.83 -15.21
N LYS A 227 -10.70 -9.77 -15.24
CA LYS A 227 -9.93 -9.44 -16.46
C LYS A 227 -10.06 -10.53 -17.53
N ASP A 228 -10.11 -11.79 -17.12
CA ASP A 228 -10.23 -12.91 -18.05
C ASP A 228 -11.67 -13.09 -18.56
N ASN A 229 -12.66 -12.81 -17.70
CA ASN A 229 -14.10 -12.89 -18.04
C ASN A 229 -14.84 -11.58 -17.72
N PRO A 230 -14.54 -10.47 -18.46
CA PRO A 230 -15.09 -9.15 -18.15
C PRO A 230 -16.61 -9.07 -18.30
N GLY A 231 -17.18 -9.87 -19.20
CA GLY A 231 -18.62 -9.94 -19.47
C GLY A 231 -19.41 -10.93 -18.58
N ASN A 232 -18.76 -11.64 -17.65
CA ASN A 232 -19.49 -12.58 -16.78
C ASN A 232 -20.31 -11.81 -15.72
N PRO A 233 -21.65 -11.94 -15.71
CA PRO A 233 -22.50 -11.15 -14.83
C PRO A 233 -22.42 -11.55 -13.35
N ALA A 234 -22.03 -12.79 -13.04
CA ALA A 234 -21.87 -13.23 -11.65
C ALA A 234 -20.64 -12.59 -11.02
N LEU A 235 -19.51 -12.55 -11.74
CA LEU A 235 -18.31 -11.86 -11.30
C LEU A 235 -18.51 -10.33 -11.22
N GLN A 236 -19.23 -9.73 -12.17
CA GLN A 236 -19.59 -8.29 -12.13
C GLN A 236 -20.35 -7.95 -10.85
N ARG A 237 -21.44 -8.67 -10.57
CA ARG A 237 -22.25 -8.44 -9.37
C ARG A 237 -21.46 -8.64 -8.09
N PHE A 238 -20.60 -9.65 -8.04
CA PHE A 238 -19.77 -9.91 -6.87
C PHE A 238 -18.76 -8.77 -6.62
N ASP A 239 -18.09 -8.30 -7.67
CA ASP A 239 -17.15 -7.16 -7.64
C ASP A 239 -17.87 -5.84 -7.26
N GLU A 240 -19.06 -5.59 -7.78
CA GLU A 240 -19.89 -4.44 -7.39
C GLU A 240 -20.31 -4.48 -5.90
N GLN A 241 -20.68 -5.66 -5.39
CA GLN A 241 -21.04 -5.85 -3.98
C GLN A 241 -19.83 -5.73 -3.03
N MET A 242 -18.63 -6.07 -3.51
CA MET A 242 -17.37 -5.80 -2.81
C MET A 242 -17.09 -4.29 -2.70
N ARG A 243 -17.29 -3.52 -3.78
CA ARG A 243 -16.97 -2.08 -3.82
C ARG A 243 -18.00 -1.17 -3.17
N SER A 244 -19.25 -1.60 -3.07
CA SER A 244 -20.37 -0.85 -2.49
C SER A 244 -20.54 -1.08 -0.99
N GLY A 245 -19.90 -2.12 -0.46
CA GLY A 245 -19.78 -2.38 0.96
C GLY A 245 -18.48 -1.82 1.45
#